data_AF-A0A8J1UTB5-F1
#
_entry.id   AF-A0A8J1UTB5-F1
#
_cell.length_a   1.000
_cell.length_b   1.000
_cell.length_c   1.000
_cell.angle_alpha   90.00
_cell.angle_beta   90.00
_cell.angle_gamma   90.00
#
_symmetry.space_group_name_H-M   'P 1'
#
loop_
_entity.id
_entity.type
_entity.pdbx_description
1 polymer ?
#
loop_
_entity_poly.entity_id
_entity_poly.type
_entity_poly.pdbx_seq_one_letter_code
_entity_poly.pdbx_strand_id
1 'polypeptide(L)'
;VVTNINAGLADYTGVEHQISAPFAISCDVDSMELSISAFALADDNTITLGTAKDFSVDVSITPSGASTFSNGGSDNNYDVMFYISLDDQLDTNIDTLIDFQFRGPNENQMSSAVNSEETHTLDDTFDLTDEANGVYLALSDFCLISITQSNLYLFIKVVDNVFDNDPVAVNNVAMQAFTLACPNDLLFASD
;
A
#
# COMPACT_ATOMS: atom_id res chain seq x y z
N VAL A 1 38.48 9.99 -27.08
CA VAL A 1 39.92 10.04 -27.45
C VAL A 1 40.54 8.74 -26.97
N VAL A 2 40.84 7.86 -27.93
CA VAL A 2 41.50 6.57 -27.68
C VAL A 2 42.99 6.83 -27.67
N THR A 3 43.66 6.59 -26.54
CA THR A 3 45.11 6.68 -26.46
C THR A 3 45.68 5.27 -26.53
N ASN A 4 46.19 4.92 -27.71
CA ASN A 4 47.03 3.75 -27.93
C ASN A 4 48.28 3.84 -27.04
N ILE A 5 48.54 2.83 -26.22
CA ILE A 5 49.87 2.56 -25.67
C ILE A 5 50.32 1.24 -26.28
N ASN A 6 51.00 1.34 -27.41
CA ASN A 6 51.78 0.24 -27.97
C ASN A 6 53.25 0.62 -27.75
N ALA A 7 53.82 0.14 -26.64
CA ALA A 7 55.23 0.35 -26.32
C ALA A 7 55.83 -0.97 -25.82
N GLY A 8 56.68 -1.58 -26.65
CA GLY A 8 57.71 -2.52 -26.24
C GLY A 8 57.27 -3.96 -25.97
N LEU A 9 57.12 -4.78 -27.00
CA LEU A 9 57.35 -6.22 -26.87
C LEU A 9 58.86 -6.47 -26.80
N ALA A 10 59.35 -6.69 -25.59
CA ALA A 10 60.59 -7.40 -25.32
C ALA A 10 60.26 -8.53 -24.33
N ASP A 11 60.79 -9.73 -24.62
CA ASP A 11 60.66 -10.99 -23.88
C ASP A 11 60.21 -10.86 -22.42
N TYR A 12 58.99 -11.31 -22.13
CA TYR A 12 58.58 -11.66 -20.77
C TYR A 12 58.03 -13.08 -20.78
N THR A 13 58.87 -14.01 -20.29
CA THR A 13 58.48 -15.37 -19.94
C THR A 13 57.34 -15.32 -18.94
N GLY A 14 56.29 -16.11 -19.22
CA GLY A 14 55.02 -16.15 -18.50
C GLY A 14 55.06 -15.85 -17.01
N VAL A 15 54.48 -14.70 -16.66
CA VAL A 15 53.77 -14.51 -15.41
C VAL A 15 52.47 -13.81 -15.80
N GLU A 16 51.36 -14.56 -15.79
CA GLU A 16 50.04 -13.95 -15.83
C GLU A 16 49.89 -13.12 -14.55
N HIS A 17 50.10 -11.81 -14.64
CA HIS A 17 49.72 -10.91 -13.58
C HIS A 17 48.20 -10.71 -13.66
N GLN A 18 47.44 -11.59 -12.99
CA GLN A 18 46.04 -11.31 -12.70
C GLN A 18 46.00 -10.13 -11.71
N ILE A 19 45.73 -8.94 -12.23
CA ILE A 19 45.31 -7.81 -11.39
C ILE A 19 43.85 -8.07 -11.04
N SER A 20 43.63 -8.81 -9.95
CA SER A 20 42.33 -8.87 -9.29
C SER A 20 42.17 -7.61 -8.47
N ALA A 21 41.68 -6.53 -9.08
CA ALA A 21 41.12 -5.43 -8.32
C ALA A 21 39.74 -5.87 -7.81
N PRO A 22 39.50 -5.93 -6.49
CA PRO A 22 38.14 -6.13 -6.00
C PRO A 22 37.32 -4.92 -6.46
N PHE A 23 36.41 -5.13 -7.39
CA PHE A 23 35.32 -4.18 -7.57
C PHE A 23 34.33 -4.47 -6.44
N ALA A 24 33.99 -3.44 -5.66
CA ALA A 24 32.91 -3.55 -4.72
C ALA A 24 31.62 -3.72 -5.53
N ILE A 25 31.05 -4.92 -5.53
CA ILE A 25 29.62 -5.05 -5.76
C ILE A 25 28.99 -4.46 -4.51
N SER A 26 28.48 -3.24 -4.63
CA SER A 26 27.47 -2.77 -3.69
C SER A 26 26.28 -3.69 -3.90
N CYS A 27 26.02 -4.56 -2.92
CA CYS A 27 24.74 -5.27 -2.81
C CYS A 27 23.70 -4.35 -2.15
N ASP A 28 23.84 -3.02 -2.27
CA ASP A 28 22.90 -2.06 -1.71
C ASP A 28 21.69 -1.99 -2.63
N VAL A 29 20.78 -2.94 -2.46
CA VAL A 29 19.36 -2.61 -2.44
C VAL A 29 18.72 -3.52 -1.40
N ASP A 30 19.10 -3.33 -0.15
CA ASP A 30 18.20 -3.69 0.94
C ASP A 30 16.90 -2.91 0.68
N SER A 31 15.86 -3.61 0.25
CA SER A 31 14.57 -3.02 -0.06
C SER A 31 13.45 -3.84 0.56
N MET A 32 12.31 -3.22 0.79
CA MET A 32 11.09 -3.89 1.22
C MET A 32 10.07 -3.72 0.09
N GLU A 33 9.47 -4.82 -0.35
CA GLU A 33 8.31 -4.76 -1.23
C GLU A 33 7.05 -5.00 -0.40
N LEU A 34 6.13 -4.03 -0.45
CA LEU A 34 4.81 -4.10 0.17
C LEU A 34 3.75 -4.25 -0.92
N SER A 35 2.89 -5.25 -0.79
CA SER A 35 1.81 -5.45 -1.75
C SER A 35 0.53 -5.86 -1.05
N ILE A 36 -0.61 -5.54 -1.67
CA ILE A 36 -1.90 -6.05 -1.23
C ILE A 36 -2.16 -7.32 -2.02
N SER A 37 -2.16 -8.45 -1.33
CA SER A 37 -2.37 -9.77 -1.93
C SER A 37 -3.84 -10.18 -1.98
N ALA A 38 -4.64 -9.70 -1.03
CA ALA A 38 -6.08 -9.87 -1.04
C ALA A 38 -6.78 -8.72 -0.29
N PHE A 39 -8.00 -8.42 -0.71
CA PHE A 39 -8.91 -7.54 0.00
C PHE A 39 -10.34 -8.05 -0.17
N ALA A 40 -11.11 -8.08 0.91
CA ALA A 40 -12.50 -8.44 0.89
C ALA A 40 -13.32 -7.66 1.93
N LEU A 41 -14.55 -7.32 1.54
CA LEU A 41 -15.62 -6.92 2.45
C LEU A 41 -16.37 -8.17 2.93
N ALA A 42 -16.83 -8.18 4.18
CA ALA A 42 -17.59 -9.31 4.72
C ALA A 42 -18.97 -9.45 4.05
N ASP A 43 -19.43 -10.69 3.85
CA ASP A 43 -20.69 -11.10 3.23
C ASP A 43 -20.89 -10.71 1.75
N ASP A 44 -20.77 -9.42 1.43
CA ASP A 44 -20.96 -8.84 0.10
C ASP A 44 -20.19 -7.52 -0.09
N ASN A 45 -20.19 -7.00 -1.33
CA ASN A 45 -19.58 -5.71 -1.67
C ASN A 45 -20.53 -4.52 -1.42
N THR A 46 -21.45 -4.62 -0.46
CA THR A 46 -22.37 -3.52 -0.12
C THR A 46 -21.97 -2.88 1.20
N ILE A 47 -21.79 -1.56 1.19
CA ILE A 47 -21.58 -0.75 2.39
C ILE A 47 -22.86 0.04 2.65
N THR A 48 -23.51 -0.19 3.79
CA THR A 48 -24.69 0.59 4.19
C THR A 48 -24.27 1.69 5.14
N LEU A 49 -24.57 2.95 4.82
CA LEU A 49 -24.18 4.06 5.70
C LEU A 49 -24.90 3.99 7.04
N GLY A 50 -24.19 4.39 8.08
CA GLY A 50 -24.67 4.29 9.45
C GLY A 50 -24.70 2.85 10.00
N THR A 51 -24.11 1.89 9.27
CA THR A 51 -23.90 0.53 9.78
C THR A 51 -22.43 0.17 9.66
N ALA A 52 -21.94 -0.58 10.65
CA ALA A 52 -20.59 -1.08 10.64
C ALA A 52 -20.43 -2.17 9.56
N LYS A 53 -19.30 -2.19 8.85
CA LYS A 53 -18.99 -3.19 7.82
C LYS A 53 -17.59 -3.76 8.04
N ASP A 54 -17.52 -5.07 8.27
CA ASP A 54 -16.25 -5.78 8.45
C ASP A 54 -15.51 -5.93 7.11
N PHE A 55 -14.19 -5.93 7.20
CA PHE A 55 -13.29 -6.13 6.07
C PHE A 55 -12.02 -6.90 6.49
N SER A 56 -11.34 -7.46 5.49
CA SER A 56 -10.06 -8.16 5.65
C SER A 56 -9.09 -7.75 4.55
N VAL A 57 -7.86 -7.42 4.91
CA VAL A 57 -6.76 -7.08 3.98
C VAL A 57 -5.56 -7.98 4.27
N ASP A 58 -5.07 -8.67 3.24
CA ASP A 58 -3.81 -9.40 3.30
C ASP A 58 -2.69 -8.54 2.71
N VAL A 59 -1.79 -8.07 3.58
CA VAL A 59 -0.58 -7.34 3.20
C VAL A 59 0.57 -8.33 3.12
N SER A 60 1.16 -8.45 1.93
CA SER A 60 2.34 -9.27 1.69
C SER A 60 3.60 -8.40 1.72
N ILE A 61 4.58 -8.85 2.49
CA ILE A 61 5.83 -8.16 2.78
C ILE A 61 6.96 -9.04 2.28
N THR A 62 7.69 -8.58 1.27
CA THR A 62 8.84 -9.32 0.70
C THR A 62 10.12 -8.52 0.92
N PRO A 63 10.95 -8.87 1.92
CA PRO A 63 12.27 -8.27 2.07
C PRO A 63 13.17 -8.73 0.93
N SER A 64 13.90 -7.78 0.34
CA SER A 64 14.95 -8.04 -0.65
C SER A 64 16.29 -7.57 -0.08
N GLY A 65 17.29 -8.45 -0.05
CA GLY A 65 18.57 -8.19 0.60
C GLY A 65 18.60 -8.61 2.08
N ALA A 66 19.41 -7.91 2.88
CA ALA A 66 19.48 -8.06 4.34
C ALA A 66 18.50 -7.11 5.08
N SER A 67 17.54 -6.52 4.36
CA SER A 67 16.52 -5.65 4.90
C SER A 67 15.68 -6.38 5.95
N THR A 68 15.47 -5.71 7.07
CA THR A 68 14.54 -6.13 8.12
C THR A 68 13.76 -4.92 8.58
N PHE A 69 12.46 -5.06 8.81
CA PHE A 69 11.79 -4.10 9.70
C PHE A 69 12.43 -4.26 11.07
N SER A 70 13.30 -3.32 11.45
CA SER A 70 13.86 -3.29 12.79
C SER A 70 12.80 -2.70 13.72
N ASN A 71 12.49 -3.37 14.85
CA ASN A 71 11.62 -2.81 15.90
C ASN A 71 12.18 -1.45 16.33
N GLY A 72 11.67 -0.38 15.72
CA GLY A 72 12.33 0.90 15.65
C GLY A 72 11.53 2.04 16.30
N GLY A 73 10.52 1.75 17.11
CA GLY A 73 9.77 2.79 17.81
C GLY A 73 8.35 2.37 18.18
N SER A 74 7.58 3.35 18.66
CA SER A 74 6.14 3.26 18.91
C SER A 74 5.29 3.31 17.65
N ASP A 75 5.93 3.36 16.48
CA ASP A 75 5.30 3.74 15.21
C ASP A 75 5.22 2.52 14.30
N ASN A 76 4.15 2.43 13.49
CA ASN A 76 3.95 1.34 12.53
C ASN A 76 5.03 1.33 11.46
N ASN A 77 5.48 0.14 11.04
CA ASN A 77 6.44 -0.01 9.95
C ASN A 77 5.82 0.31 8.58
N TYR A 78 4.51 0.14 8.45
CA TYR A 78 3.74 0.50 7.26
C TYR A 78 2.33 0.93 7.67
N ASP A 79 1.70 1.75 6.83
CA ASP A 79 0.30 2.15 6.97
C ASP A 79 -0.56 1.61 5.84
N VAL A 80 -1.84 1.37 6.14
CA VAL A 80 -2.86 0.97 5.16
C VAL A 80 -3.91 2.06 5.09
N MET A 81 -4.05 2.65 3.92
CA MET A 81 -4.92 3.80 3.64
C MET A 81 -6.06 3.39 2.73
N PHE A 82 -7.26 3.93 2.96
CA PHE A 82 -8.46 3.63 2.18
C PHE A 82 -8.95 4.87 1.44
N TYR A 83 -9.30 4.75 0.17
CA TYR A 83 -9.79 5.86 -0.65
C TYR A 83 -11.08 5.49 -1.38
N ILE A 84 -11.99 6.44 -1.50
CA ILE A 84 -13.20 6.32 -2.31
C ILE A 84 -13.00 7.13 -3.59
N SER A 85 -13.21 6.49 -4.73
CA SER A 85 -13.17 7.10 -6.05
C SER A 85 -14.52 6.94 -6.79
N LEU A 86 -14.79 7.90 -7.66
CA LEU A 86 -15.90 7.90 -8.62
C LEU A 86 -15.51 7.26 -9.96
N ASP A 87 -14.24 6.91 -10.14
CA ASP A 87 -13.70 6.22 -11.30
C ASP A 87 -12.79 5.06 -10.90
N ASP A 88 -12.31 4.31 -11.90
CA ASP A 88 -11.50 3.11 -11.69
C ASP A 88 -10.00 3.41 -11.56
N GLN A 89 -9.63 4.66 -11.26
CA GLN A 89 -8.24 5.08 -11.05
C GLN A 89 -8.07 5.71 -9.67
N LEU A 90 -6.93 5.44 -9.04
CA LEU A 90 -6.55 6.13 -7.80
C LEU A 90 -5.83 7.44 -8.14
N ASP A 91 -6.44 8.57 -7.82
CA ASP A 91 -5.82 9.89 -7.79
C ASP A 91 -6.01 10.52 -6.40
N THR A 92 -4.97 10.43 -5.58
CA THR A 92 -4.99 10.89 -4.18
C THR A 92 -5.21 12.40 -4.01
N ASN A 93 -5.25 13.19 -5.08
CA ASN A 93 -5.57 14.61 -5.02
C ASN A 93 -7.08 14.89 -5.17
N ILE A 94 -7.83 13.97 -5.76
CA ILE A 94 -9.27 14.11 -6.01
C ILE A 94 -10.09 13.08 -5.24
N ASP A 95 -9.52 11.90 -4.99
CA ASP A 95 -10.16 10.83 -4.26
C ASP A 95 -10.25 11.14 -2.77
N THR A 96 -11.32 10.65 -2.17
CA THR A 96 -11.58 10.89 -0.75
C THR A 96 -10.86 9.86 0.09
N LEU A 97 -9.90 10.31 0.91
CA LEU A 97 -9.31 9.49 1.97
C LEU A 97 -10.35 9.19 3.06
N ILE A 98 -10.50 7.91 3.40
CA ILE A 98 -11.15 7.47 4.63
C ILE A 98 -10.10 7.47 5.73
N ASP A 99 -10.24 8.38 6.70
CA ASP A 99 -9.38 8.41 7.89
C ASP A 99 -9.73 7.21 8.79
N PHE A 100 -9.01 6.12 8.55
CA PHE A 100 -9.15 4.86 9.27
C PHE A 100 -7.85 4.56 10.03
N GLN A 101 -7.97 4.17 11.29
CA GLN A 101 -6.84 3.79 12.13
C GLN A 101 -7.07 2.38 12.67
N PHE A 102 -6.18 1.46 12.32
CA PHE A 102 -6.11 0.15 12.96
C PHE A 102 -5.79 0.31 14.45
N ARG A 103 -6.40 -0.54 15.28
CA ARG A 103 -6.17 -0.52 16.74
C ARG A 103 -5.87 -1.90 17.27
N GLY A 104 -5.03 -1.98 18.31
CA GLY A 104 -4.84 -3.20 19.08
C GLY A 104 -4.06 -4.29 18.32
N PRO A 105 -4.60 -5.51 18.14
CA PRO A 105 -3.85 -6.60 17.51
C PRO A 105 -3.30 -6.27 16.10
N ASN A 106 -4.07 -5.55 15.28
CA ASN A 106 -3.67 -5.17 13.93
C ASN A 106 -2.51 -4.15 13.95
N GLU A 107 -2.60 -3.15 14.83
CA GLU A 107 -1.53 -2.17 15.06
C GLU A 107 -0.21 -2.85 15.48
N ASN A 108 -0.30 -3.86 16.35
CA ASN A 108 0.87 -4.65 16.75
C ASN A 108 1.49 -5.41 15.56
N GLN A 109 0.68 -5.96 14.65
CA GLN A 109 1.19 -6.64 13.45
C GLN A 109 1.89 -5.66 12.51
N MET A 110 1.31 -4.47 12.30
CA MET A 110 1.90 -3.41 11.48
C MET A 110 3.21 -2.86 12.06
N SER A 111 3.38 -2.95 13.38
CA SER A 111 4.61 -2.57 14.09
C SER A 111 5.64 -3.70 14.24
N SER A 112 5.32 -4.92 13.81
CA SER A 112 6.17 -6.10 14.03
C SER A 112 7.44 -6.10 13.18
N ALA A 113 8.54 -6.57 13.76
CA ALA A 113 9.76 -6.84 13.01
C ALA A 113 9.54 -7.99 12.01
N VAL A 114 9.96 -7.77 10.76
CA VAL A 114 9.87 -8.73 9.65
C VAL A 114 11.27 -8.96 9.10
N ASN A 115 11.67 -10.23 8.99
CA ASN A 115 12.99 -10.64 8.50
C ASN A 115 12.92 -11.75 7.44
N SER A 116 11.71 -12.08 6.99
CA SER A 116 11.42 -13.04 5.94
C SER A 116 10.16 -12.64 5.20
N GLU A 117 9.85 -13.31 4.09
CA GLU A 117 8.59 -13.11 3.39
C GLU A 117 7.43 -13.51 4.30
N GLU A 118 6.53 -12.57 4.55
CA GLU A 118 5.41 -12.73 5.48
C GLU A 118 4.14 -12.11 4.90
N THR A 119 2.99 -12.67 5.28
CA THR A 119 1.67 -12.11 4.99
C THR A 119 0.98 -11.81 6.31
N HIS A 120 0.55 -10.56 6.48
CA HIS A 120 -0.27 -10.13 7.60
C HIS A 120 -1.72 -9.98 7.15
N THR A 121 -2.63 -10.68 7.81
CA THR A 121 -4.08 -10.51 7.65
C THR A 121 -4.56 -9.50 8.67
N LEU A 122 -5.02 -8.35 8.19
CA LEU A 122 -5.57 -7.26 8.98
C LEU A 122 -7.10 -7.29 8.88
N ASP A 123 -7.75 -7.77 9.93
CA ASP A 123 -9.21 -7.87 10.03
C ASP A 123 -9.75 -6.73 10.90
N ASP A 124 -10.63 -5.89 10.36
CA ASP A 124 -11.20 -4.78 11.11
C ASP A 124 -12.59 -4.39 10.59
N THR A 125 -13.19 -3.37 11.19
CA THR A 125 -14.55 -2.94 10.89
C THR A 125 -14.59 -1.46 10.54
N PHE A 126 -15.15 -1.13 9.38
CA PHE A 126 -15.57 0.23 9.07
C PHE A 126 -16.77 0.59 9.94
N ASP A 127 -16.57 1.36 11.01
CA ASP A 127 -17.68 2.03 11.69
C ASP A 127 -17.88 3.44 11.12
N LEU A 128 -18.68 3.51 10.06
CA LEU A 128 -18.99 4.75 9.35
C LEU A 128 -20.05 5.60 10.07
N THR A 129 -20.43 5.25 11.31
CA THR A 129 -21.39 6.05 12.10
C THR A 129 -20.76 7.26 12.77
N ASP A 130 -19.43 7.30 12.87
CA ASP A 130 -18.72 8.33 13.61
C ASP A 130 -18.49 9.58 12.76
N GLU A 131 -19.29 10.63 13.02
CA GLU A 131 -19.07 11.97 12.46
C GLU A 131 -17.70 12.56 12.86
N ALA A 132 -17.08 12.08 13.96
CA ALA A 132 -15.83 12.64 14.46
C ALA A 132 -14.64 12.42 13.51
N ASN A 133 -14.71 11.40 12.64
CA ASN A 133 -13.63 11.09 11.69
C ASN A 133 -13.91 11.62 10.27
N GLY A 134 -14.99 12.40 10.06
CA GLY A 134 -15.31 13.02 8.76
C GLY A 134 -15.75 12.06 7.65
N VAL A 135 -15.65 10.75 7.87
CA VAL A 135 -15.97 9.70 6.89
C VAL A 135 -17.47 9.68 6.54
N TYR A 136 -18.35 9.86 7.52
CA TYR A 136 -19.80 9.91 7.28
C TYR A 136 -20.18 11.06 6.35
N LEU A 137 -19.52 12.23 6.48
CA LEU A 137 -19.78 13.40 5.64
C LEU A 137 -19.41 13.13 4.19
N ALA A 138 -18.19 12.62 3.95
CA ALA A 138 -17.75 12.34 2.59
C ALA A 138 -18.66 11.30 1.90
N LEU A 139 -19.01 10.23 2.61
CA LEU A 139 -19.90 9.19 2.09
C LEU A 139 -21.35 9.66 1.90
N SER A 140 -21.83 10.59 2.72
CA SER A 140 -23.17 11.17 2.55
C SER A 140 -23.28 12.01 1.27
N ASP A 141 -22.21 12.72 0.90
CA ASP A 141 -22.14 13.43 -0.38
C ASP A 141 -22.13 12.45 -1.57
N PHE A 142 -21.45 11.30 -1.42
CA PHE A 142 -21.46 10.22 -2.42
C PHE A 142 -22.83 9.54 -2.57
N CYS A 143 -23.64 9.49 -1.52
CA CYS A 143 -25.00 8.97 -1.60
C CYS A 143 -25.87 9.77 -2.58
N LEU A 144 -25.74 11.10 -2.60
CA LEU A 144 -26.44 11.97 -3.55
C LEU A 144 -25.95 11.74 -5.01
N ILE A 145 -24.67 11.43 -5.17
CA ILE A 145 -24.03 11.19 -6.48
C ILE A 145 -24.43 9.83 -7.05
N SER A 146 -24.41 8.75 -6.25
CA SER A 146 -24.71 7.37 -6.71
C SER A 146 -26.12 7.22 -7.31
N ILE A 147 -27.07 8.05 -6.86
CA ILE A 147 -28.45 8.10 -7.39
C ILE A 147 -28.48 8.65 -8.82
N THR A 148 -27.48 9.44 -9.21
CA THR A 148 -27.48 10.17 -10.48
C THR A 148 -26.56 9.56 -11.55
N GLN A 149 -25.35 9.10 -11.20
CA GLN A 149 -24.45 8.31 -12.07
C GLN A 149 -23.40 7.54 -11.23
N SER A 150 -22.91 6.43 -11.80
CA SER A 150 -21.59 5.79 -11.56
C SER A 150 -21.48 4.63 -10.56
N ASN A 151 -20.52 3.74 -10.89
CA ASN A 151 -19.96 2.75 -9.98
C ASN A 151 -19.04 3.46 -8.98
N LEU A 152 -19.04 3.06 -7.72
CA LEU A 152 -18.09 3.52 -6.71
C LEU A 152 -16.96 2.50 -6.56
N TYR A 153 -15.75 3.00 -6.36
CA TYR A 153 -14.56 2.18 -6.19
C TYR A 153 -13.90 2.48 -4.85
N LEU A 154 -13.57 1.43 -4.12
CA LEU A 154 -12.80 1.49 -2.88
C LEU A 154 -11.37 1.04 -3.21
N PHE A 155 -10.44 1.97 -3.07
CA PHE A 155 -9.02 1.71 -3.19
C PHE A 155 -8.41 1.52 -1.81
N ILE A 156 -7.43 0.63 -1.75
CA ILE A 156 -6.57 0.45 -0.59
C ILE A 156 -5.14 0.63 -1.05
N LYS A 157 -4.35 1.39 -0.29
CA LYS A 157 -2.94 1.62 -0.55
C LYS A 157 -2.13 1.29 0.70
N VAL A 158 -1.07 0.50 0.55
CA VAL A 158 -0.07 0.28 1.60
C VAL A 158 1.12 1.22 1.38
N VAL A 159 1.56 1.89 2.43
CA VAL A 159 2.68 2.84 2.41
C VAL A 159 3.72 2.41 3.41
N ASP A 160 4.98 2.40 3.01
CA ASP A 160 6.13 2.16 3.88
C ASP A 160 6.43 3.43 4.69
N ASN A 161 6.58 3.31 6.01
CA ASN A 161 6.90 4.43 6.90
C ASN A 161 8.38 4.52 7.27
N VAL A 162 9.17 3.50 6.94
CA VAL A 162 10.56 3.32 7.39
C VAL A 162 11.55 3.91 6.38
N PHE A 163 11.22 3.90 5.08
CA PHE A 163 12.11 4.35 4.02
C PHE A 163 11.57 5.58 3.29
N ASP A 164 12.01 6.78 3.71
CA ASP A 164 11.74 8.07 3.05
C ASP A 164 12.29 8.17 1.61
N ASN A 165 13.03 7.15 1.13
CA ASN A 165 13.61 7.12 -0.22
C ASN A 165 13.47 5.71 -0.85
N ASP A 166 12.25 5.44 -1.31
CA ASP A 166 11.91 4.70 -2.53
C ASP A 166 11.94 3.14 -2.52
N PRO A 167 10.91 2.48 -1.95
CA PRO A 167 10.45 1.20 -2.45
C PRO A 167 9.37 1.44 -3.51
N VAL A 168 9.73 1.35 -4.80
CA VAL A 168 8.76 1.27 -5.91
C VAL A 168 8.08 -0.10 -5.88
N ALA A 169 7.18 -0.32 -4.93
CA ALA A 169 6.34 -1.51 -4.93
C ALA A 169 5.26 -1.37 -6.01
N VAL A 170 5.26 -2.28 -6.98
CA VAL A 170 4.42 -2.20 -8.19
C VAL A 170 2.94 -2.53 -7.89
N ASN A 171 2.64 -3.11 -6.73
CA ASN A 171 1.32 -3.66 -6.39
C ASN A 171 0.85 -3.31 -4.97
N ASN A 172 1.21 -2.13 -4.46
CA ASN A 172 0.77 -1.67 -3.15
C ASN A 172 -0.67 -1.13 -3.13
N VAL A 173 -1.38 -1.20 -4.27
CA VAL A 173 -2.76 -0.74 -4.41
C VAL A 173 -3.66 -1.89 -4.82
N ALA A 174 -4.81 -2.01 -4.17
CA ALA A 174 -5.91 -2.88 -4.56
C ALA A 174 -7.18 -2.03 -4.75
N MET A 175 -8.07 -2.51 -5.61
CA MET A 175 -9.33 -1.85 -5.92
C MET A 175 -10.48 -2.86 -5.80
N GLN A 176 -11.58 -2.42 -5.20
CA GLN A 176 -12.83 -3.17 -5.19
C GLN A 176 -14.00 -2.25 -5.55
N ALA A 177 -14.77 -2.64 -6.57
CA ALA A 177 -16.05 -2.00 -6.84
C ALA A 177 -17.06 -2.38 -5.75
N PHE A 178 -17.80 -1.39 -5.24
CA PHE A 178 -18.77 -1.58 -4.17
C PHE A 178 -20.08 -0.85 -4.44
N THR A 179 -21.15 -1.30 -3.78
CA THR A 179 -22.45 -0.63 -3.78
C THR A 179 -22.61 0.12 -2.47
N LEU A 180 -23.02 1.39 -2.54
CA LEU A 180 -23.37 2.17 -1.37
C LEU A 180 -24.88 2.16 -1.15
N ALA A 181 -25.32 1.70 0.02
CA ALA A 181 -26.72 1.73 0.42
C ALA A 181 -26.95 2.89 1.41
N CYS A 182 -27.81 3.83 1.02
CA CYS A 182 -28.07 5.04 1.77
C CYS A 182 -29.28 4.85 2.70
N PRO A 183 -29.17 5.17 4.01
CA PRO A 183 -30.32 5.14 4.90
C PRO A 183 -31.31 6.24 4.50
N ASN A 184 -32.54 5.83 4.23
CA ASN A 184 -33.67 6.64 3.77
C ASN A 184 -33.50 7.24 2.35
N ASP A 185 -33.66 6.36 1.36
CA ASP A 185 -34.08 6.68 -0.02
C ASP A 185 -35.54 7.21 -0.06
N LEU A 186 -35.91 8.09 0.88
CA LEU A 186 -37.24 8.69 1.01
C LEU A 186 -37.31 10.12 0.46
N LEU A 187 -36.24 10.60 -0.18
CA LEU A 187 -36.14 11.99 -0.64
C LEU A 187 -36.38 12.21 -2.13
N PHE A 188 -37.04 11.31 -2.88
CA PHE A 188 -37.66 11.69 -4.17
C PHE A 188 -38.95 10.92 -4.48
N ALA A 189 -39.93 11.01 -3.58
CA ALA A 189 -41.32 11.05 -4.02
C ALA A 189 -41.73 12.53 -4.08
N SER A 190 -41.30 13.24 -5.12
CA SER A 190 -41.94 14.51 -5.48
C SER A 190 -43.22 14.16 -6.23
N ASP A 191 -44.37 14.43 -5.60
CA ASP A 191 -45.66 14.59 -6.28
C ASP A 191 -45.59 15.61 -7.43
#